data_AF-A0A645DR23-F1
#
_entry.id   AF-A0A645DR23-F1
#
_cell.length_a   1.000
_cell.length_b   1.000
_cell.length_c   1.000
_cell.angle_alpha   90.00
_cell.angle_beta   90.00
_cell.angle_gamma   90.00
#
_symmetry.space_group_name_H-M   'P 1'
#
loop_
_entity.id
_entity.type
_entity.pdbx_description
1 polymer ?
#
loop_
_entity_poly.entity_id
_entity_poly.type
_entity_poly.pdbx_seq_one_letter_code
_entity_poly.pdbx_strand_id
1 'polypeptide(L)'
;MVYLFLFPLIGGVLPYAGIGFINKLCFPGRVALNLYNSGIATLTVGGCFKGVLEIYGTTSDYILFYWIAGIALTISGVAIYIFSMAKQSKNI
;
A
#
# COMPACT_ATOMS: atom_id res chain seq x y z
N MET A 1 1.31 -18.79 0.58
CA MET A 1 2.38 -17.78 0.92
C MET A 1 2.72 -16.76 -0.17
N VAL A 2 2.40 -16.99 -1.45
CA VAL A 2 2.86 -16.14 -2.58
C VAL A 2 2.48 -14.65 -2.43
N TYR A 3 1.32 -14.34 -1.86
CA TYR A 3 0.85 -12.96 -1.69
C TYR A 3 1.66 -12.14 -0.67
N LEU A 4 2.39 -12.79 0.25
CA LEU A 4 3.14 -12.10 1.31
C LEU A 4 4.25 -11.21 0.72
N PHE A 5 4.99 -11.71 -0.26
CA PHE A 5 6.06 -10.96 -0.90
C PHE A 5 5.57 -10.03 -2.01
N LEU A 6 4.40 -10.32 -2.57
CA LEU A 6 3.85 -9.56 -3.69
C LEU A 6 3.57 -8.10 -3.31
N PHE A 7 2.93 -7.85 -2.16
CA PHE A 7 2.54 -6.49 -1.75
C PHE A 7 3.72 -5.60 -1.38
N PRO A 8 4.71 -6.03 -0.56
CA PRO A 8 5.91 -5.23 -0.29
C PRO A 8 6.76 -5.02 -1.54
N LEU A 9 6.83 -6.01 -2.44
CA LEU A 9 7.64 -5.88 -3.65
C LEU A 9 7.02 -4.88 -4.63
N ILE A 10 5.73 -5.04 -4.94
CA ILE A 10 5.03 -4.16 -5.89
C ILE A 10 4.77 -2.79 -5.25
N GLY A 11 4.21 -2.76 -4.05
CA GLY A 11 3.84 -1.52 -3.37
C GLY A 11 5.01 -0.79 -2.70
N GLY A 12 6.04 -1.50 -2.25
CA GLY A 12 7.20 -0.89 -1.60
C GLY A 12 8.31 -0.49 -2.55
N VAL A 13 8.54 -1.22 -3.65
CA VAL A 13 9.66 -0.92 -4.56
C VAL A 13 9.23 -0.01 -5.71
N LEU A 14 8.12 -0.33 -6.40
CA LEU A 14 7.75 0.40 -7.63
C LEU A 14 7.45 1.90 -7.41
N PRO A 15 6.71 2.33 -6.37
CA PRO A 15 6.38 3.74 -6.23
C PRO A 15 7.59 4.58 -5.87
N TYR A 16 8.46 4.07 -4.99
CA TYR A 16 9.65 4.79 -4.55
C TYR A 16 10.74 4.78 -5.63
N ALA A 17 10.88 3.68 -6.38
CA ALA A 17 11.73 3.66 -7.57
C ALA A 17 11.20 4.65 -8.62
N GLY A 18 9.89 4.70 -8.84
CA GLY A 18 9.26 5.65 -9.77
C GLY A 18 9.51 7.11 -9.40
N ILE A 19 9.40 7.47 -8.11
CA ILE A 19 9.74 8.81 -7.62
C ILE A 19 11.23 9.12 -7.84
N GLY A 20 12.12 8.15 -7.59
CA GLY A 20 13.56 8.31 -7.79
C GLY A 20 13.97 8.47 -9.26
N PHE A 21 13.30 7.77 -10.18
CA PHE A 21 13.57 7.86 -11.62
C PHE A 21 12.94 9.12 -12.26
N ILE A 22 11.79 9.57 -11.74
CA ILE A 22 11.06 10.72 -12.28
C ILE A 22 11.37 11.93 -11.39
N ASN A 23 12.43 12.65 -11.73
CA ASN A 23 12.89 13.89 -11.07
C ASN A 23 11.82 15.02 -10.95
N LYS A 24 10.62 14.84 -11.51
CA LYS A 24 9.47 15.76 -11.42
C LYS A 24 8.44 15.39 -10.36
N LEU A 25 8.51 14.21 -9.75
CA LEU A 25 7.56 13.81 -8.70
C LEU A 25 7.97 14.45 -7.38
N CYS A 26 7.09 15.29 -6.84
CA CYS A 26 7.32 15.82 -5.50
C CYS A 26 7.18 14.71 -4.46
N PHE A 27 8.01 14.76 -3.42
CA PHE A 27 7.94 13.80 -2.32
C PHE A 27 6.56 13.86 -1.64
N PRO A 28 5.92 12.72 -1.38
CA PRO A 28 4.64 12.69 -0.68
C PRO A 28 4.75 13.30 0.71
N GLY A 29 3.70 14.02 1.14
CA GLY A 29 3.57 14.44 2.53
C GLY A 29 3.53 13.24 3.48
N ARG A 30 4.02 13.42 4.72
CA ARG A 30 4.13 12.35 5.74
C ARG A 30 2.84 11.55 5.93
N VAL A 31 1.68 12.21 5.89
CA VAL A 31 0.37 11.58 6.08
C VAL A 31 0.04 10.59 4.95
N ALA A 32 0.23 10.99 3.69
CA ALA A 32 0.01 10.13 2.53
C ALA A 32 0.92 8.89 2.57
N LEU A 33 2.19 9.12 2.92
CA LEU A 33 3.23 8.11 2.97
C LEU A 33 2.96 7.08 4.09
N ASN A 34 2.55 7.55 5.27
CA ASN A 34 2.18 6.68 6.38
C ASN A 34 0.91 5.84 6.09
N LEU A 35 -0.12 6.45 5.49
CA LEU A 35 -1.35 5.73 5.10
C LEU A 35 -1.06 4.67 4.05
N TYR A 36 -0.27 5.01 3.04
CA TYR A 36 0.14 4.09 1.99
C TYR A 36 0.93 2.90 2.54
N ASN A 37 1.95 3.16 3.37
CA ASN A 37 2.76 2.12 4.00
C ASN A 37 1.93 1.24 4.95
N SER A 38 0.98 1.83 5.68
CA SER A 38 0.07 1.09 6.57
C SER A 38 -0.88 0.17 5.78
N GLY A 39 -1.34 0.62 4.60
CA GLY A 39 -2.13 -0.20 3.68
C GLY A 39 -1.36 -1.40 3.16
N ILE A 40 -0.13 -1.20 2.69
CA ILE A 40 0.76 -2.29 2.24
C ILE A 40 1.06 -3.26 3.38
N ALA A 41 1.35 -2.75 4.58
CA ALA A 41 1.61 -3.58 5.75
C ALA A 41 0.39 -4.46 6.08
N THR A 42 -0.82 -3.89 6.04
CA THR A 42 -2.08 -4.62 6.28
C THR A 42 -2.29 -5.73 5.23
N LEU A 43 -2.06 -5.45 3.95
CA LEU A 43 -2.16 -6.46 2.88
C LEU A 43 -1.13 -7.57 3.04
N THR A 44 0.07 -7.23 3.47
CA THR A 44 1.16 -8.18 3.73
C THR A 44 0.82 -9.12 4.88
N VAL A 45 0.30 -8.57 5.99
CA VAL A 45 -0.17 -9.37 7.13
C VAL A 45 -1.35 -10.26 6.73
N GLY A 46 -2.30 -9.75 5.93
CA GLY A 46 -3.39 -10.56 5.38
C GLY A 46 -2.90 -11.71 4.50
N GLY A 47 -1.88 -11.48 3.67
CA GLY A 47 -1.23 -12.51 2.86
C GLY A 47 -0.49 -13.55 3.70
N CYS A 48 0.17 -13.12 4.78
CA CYS A 48 0.79 -14.01 5.76
C CYS A 48 -0.24 -14.89 6.47
N PHE A 49 -1.30 -14.28 7.00
CA PHE A 49 -2.38 -14.99 7.68
C PHE A 49 -3.07 -15.99 6.76
N LYS A 50 -3.35 -15.61 5.50
CA LYS A 50 -3.87 -16.52 4.48
C LYS A 50 -2.96 -17.73 4.26
N GLY A 51 -1.65 -17.49 4.20
CA GLY A 51 -0.70 -18.59 4.03
C GLY A 51 -0.63 -19.51 5.24
N VAL A 52 -0.72 -18.97 6.47
CA VAL A 52 -0.78 -19.80 7.69
C VAL A 52 -2.00 -20.70 7.65
N LEU A 53 -3.17 -20.14 7.31
CA LEU A 53 -4.42 -20.90 7.19
C LEU A 53 -4.34 -21.99 6.11
N GLU A 54 -3.68 -21.69 4.98
CA GLU A 54 -3.42 -22.64 3.90
C GLU A 54 -2.57 -23.83 4.37
N ILE A 55 -1.56 -23.62 5.22
CA ILE A 55 -0.77 -24.70 5.84
C ILE A 55 -1.62 -25.50 6.83
N TYR A 56 -2.47 -24.81 7.61
CA TYR A 56 -3.38 -25.45 8.55
C TYR A 56 -4.55 -26.19 7.85
N GLY A 57 -4.70 -26.06 6.53
CA GLY A 57 -5.79 -26.71 5.78
C GLY A 57 -7.18 -26.12 6.05
N THR A 58 -7.25 -24.86 6.49
CA THR A 58 -8.51 -24.18 6.82
C THR A 58 -8.61 -22.83 6.10
N THR A 59 -9.82 -22.25 6.10
CA THR A 59 -10.09 -20.91 5.57
C THR A 59 -10.77 -20.05 6.62
N SER A 60 -10.62 -18.72 6.50
CA SER A 60 -11.23 -17.77 7.42
C SER A 60 -11.71 -16.54 6.68
N ASP A 61 -12.93 -16.11 6.99
CA ASP A 61 -13.52 -14.88 6.46
C ASP A 61 -12.76 -13.62 6.92
N TYR A 62 -11.95 -13.72 7.98
CA TYR A 62 -11.12 -12.61 8.46
C TYR A 62 -10.11 -12.14 7.41
N ILE A 63 -9.70 -13.02 6.48
CA ILE A 63 -8.83 -12.63 5.37
C ILE A 63 -9.46 -11.48 4.58
N LEU A 64 -10.77 -11.53 4.31
CA LEU A 64 -11.47 -10.51 3.52
C LEU A 64 -11.37 -9.12 4.15
N PHE A 65 -11.42 -9.02 5.48
CA PHE A 65 -11.27 -7.76 6.19
C PHE A 65 -9.87 -7.17 6.03
N TYR A 66 -8.80 -7.98 6.05
CA TYR A 66 -7.44 -7.51 5.78
C TYR A 66 -7.31 -6.95 4.35
N TRP A 67 -7.94 -7.60 3.37
CA TRP A 67 -7.93 -7.12 1.99
C TRP A 67 -8.66 -5.77 1.86
N ILE A 68 -9.87 -5.66 2.41
CA ILE A 68 -10.66 -4.42 2.34
C ILE A 68 -9.94 -3.28 3.05
N ALA A 69 -9.47 -3.49 4.28
CA ALA A 69 -8.78 -2.46 5.06
C ALA A 69 -7.46 -2.04 4.40
N GLY A 70 -6.68 -3.01 3.92
CA GLY A 70 -5.42 -2.74 3.22
C GLY A 70 -5.60 -1.95 1.93
N ILE A 71 -6.60 -2.31 1.11
CA ILE A 71 -6.95 -1.58 -0.12
C ILE A 71 -7.42 -0.16 0.23
N ALA A 72 -8.32 0.00 1.20
CA ALA A 72 -8.85 1.30 1.59
C ALA A 72 -7.74 2.25 2.07
N LEU A 73 -6.83 1.77 2.93
CA LEU A 73 -5.68 2.54 3.40
C LEU A 73 -4.75 2.91 2.25
N THR A 74 -4.43 1.97 1.37
CA THR A 74 -3.57 2.21 0.21
C THR A 74 -4.17 3.27 -0.73
N ILE A 75 -5.46 3.16 -1.07
CA ILE A 75 -6.18 4.12 -1.91
C ILE A 75 -6.21 5.50 -1.25
N SER A 76 -6.48 5.58 0.06
CA SER A 76 -6.50 6.86 0.77
C SER A 76 -5.14 7.56 0.75
N GLY A 77 -4.04 6.82 0.93
CA GLY A 77 -2.68 7.35 0.82
C GLY A 77 -2.38 7.91 -0.58
N VAL A 78 -2.75 7.17 -1.63
CA VAL A 78 -2.59 7.60 -3.03
C VAL A 78 -3.46 8.83 -3.33
N ALA A 79 -4.72 8.85 -2.89
CA ALA A 79 -5.62 9.98 -3.10
C ALA A 79 -5.05 11.25 -2.47
N ILE A 80 -4.61 11.19 -1.21
CA ILE A 80 -3.99 12.34 -0.52
C ILE A 80 -2.73 12.81 -1.26
N TYR A 81 -1.92 11.88 -1.78
CA TYR A 81 -0.74 12.25 -2.58
C TYR A 81 -1.13 13.04 -3.84
N ILE A 82 -2.13 12.57 -4.59
CA ILE A 82 -2.63 13.26 -5.79
C ILE A 82 -3.19 14.65 -5.45
N PHE A 83 -3.98 14.76 -4.37
CA PHE A 83 -4.49 16.06 -3.91
C PHE A 83 -3.36 17.00 -3.47
N SER A 84 -2.32 16.46 -2.83
CA SER A 84 -1.14 17.24 -2.43
C SER A 84 -0.37 17.77 -3.65
N MET A 85 -0.17 16.94 -4.68
CA MET A 85 0.45 17.37 -5.94
C MET A 85 -0.38 18.45 -6.66
N ALA A 86 -1.70 18.26 -6.74
CA ALA A 86 -2.60 19.24 -7.37
C ALA A 86 -2.56 20.60 -6.65
N LYS A 87 -2.48 20.59 -5.31
CA LYS A 87 -2.34 21.80 -4.50
C LYS A 87 -0.98 22.48 -4.72
N GLN A 88 0.08 21.71 -4.86
CA GLN A 88 1.43 22.24 -5.06
C GLN A 88 1.63 22.86 -6.45
N SER A 89 1.02 22.28 -7.49
CA SER A 89 0.98 22.86 -8.83
C SER A 89 0.30 24.23 -8.89
N LYS A 90 -0.66 24.50 -7.99
CA LYS A 90 -1.42 25.77 -7.95
C LYS A 90 -0.70 26.90 -7.19
N ASN A 91 0.40 26.59 -6.50
CA ASN A 91 1.20 27.52 -5.70
C ASN A 91 2.56 27.89 -6.34
N ILE A 92 2.78 27.45 -7.59
CA ILE A 92 3.94 27.81 -8.44
C ILE A 92 3.40 28.73 -9.53
#